data_AF-A0A817S0N0-F1
#
_entry.id   AF-A0A817S0N0-F1
#
_cell.length_a   1.000
_cell.length_b   1.000
_cell.length_c   1.000
_cell.angle_alpha   90.00
_cell.angle_beta   90.00
_cell.angle_gamma   90.00
#
_symmetry.space_group_name_H-M   'P 1'
#
loop_
_entity.id
_entity.type
_entity.pdbx_description
1 polymer ?
#
loop_
_entity_poly.entity_id
_entity_poly.type
_entity_poly.pdbx_seq_one_letter_code
_entity_poly.pdbx_strand_id
1 'polypeptide(L)'
;PLYFNIFDHDRIGRDDPMGTANIDLYKIPLHKLYAAILQLQNEQRNDGKNGTIKISIKLIPKSIEFRDEVLRTLAKQSEMRSIIGGRLGSVNEVILPRRTIDVFIIQGQNLKLGGVNQPCSPYIKLKFANNKKYRTQ
;
A
#
# COMPACT_ATOMS: atom_id res chain seq x y z
N PRO A 1 9.52 1.25 -2.31
CA PRO A 1 8.82 2.07 -1.29
C PRO A 1 7.32 1.73 -1.21
N LEU A 2 6.76 1.79 -0.01
CA LEU A 2 5.32 1.81 0.26
C LEU A 2 4.92 3.24 0.61
N TYR A 3 3.95 3.79 -0.13
CA TYR A 3 3.46 5.16 0.04
C TYR A 3 2.14 5.17 0.81
N PHE A 4 1.99 6.15 1.69
CA PHE A 4 0.82 6.44 2.49
C PHE A 4 0.32 7.82 2.08
N ASN A 5 -0.84 7.88 1.44
CA ASN A 5 -1.48 9.14 1.08
C ASN A 5 -2.73 9.31 1.94
N ILE A 6 -2.78 10.38 2.73
CA ILE A 6 -3.85 10.63 3.69
C ILE A 6 -4.78 11.67 3.09
N PHE A 7 -6.08 11.41 3.19
CA PHE A 7 -7.13 12.27 2.68
C PHE A 7 -8.23 12.44 3.71
N ASP A 8 -8.89 13.59 3.70
CA ASP A 8 -10.18 13.78 4.35
C ASP A 8 -11.28 13.44 3.35
N HIS A 9 -12.27 12.66 3.75
CA HIS A 9 -13.33 12.25 2.84
C HIS A 9 -14.44 13.31 2.77
N ASP A 10 -14.71 13.78 1.56
CA ASP A 10 -15.73 14.78 1.29
C ASP A 10 -16.95 14.16 0.63
N ARG A 11 -18.15 14.47 1.15
CA ARG A 11 -19.40 14.01 0.54
C ARG A 11 -19.67 14.66 -0.82
N ILE A 12 -19.14 15.86 -1.02
CA ILE A 12 -19.33 16.67 -2.23
C ILE A 12 -17.94 17.14 -2.67
N GLY A 13 -17.59 16.92 -3.93
CA GLY A 13 -16.33 17.36 -4.50
C GLY A 13 -15.23 16.30 -4.43
N ARG A 14 -13.98 16.74 -4.29
CA ARG A 14 -12.80 15.88 -4.24
C ARG A 14 -12.24 15.89 -2.84
N ASP A 15 -11.98 14.70 -2.30
CA ASP A 15 -11.31 14.50 -1.01
C ASP A 15 -10.06 15.38 -0.83
N ASP A 16 -10.02 16.10 0.28
CA ASP A 16 -8.92 16.99 0.64
C ASP A 16 -7.63 16.23 1.00
N PRO A 17 -6.47 16.55 0.39
CA PRO A 17 -5.20 15.93 0.75
C PRO A 17 -4.69 16.43 2.12
N MET A 18 -4.49 15.49 3.05
CA MET A 18 -4.00 15.78 4.41
C MET A 18 -2.49 15.58 4.57
N GLY A 19 -1.84 14.91 3.61
CA GLY A 19 -0.40 14.74 3.55
C GLY A 19 0.03 13.37 3.04
N THR A 20 1.33 13.19 2.84
CA THR A 20 1.90 11.95 2.34
C THR A 20 3.11 11.50 3.13
N ALA A 21 3.35 10.20 3.18
CA ALA A 21 4.56 9.61 3.76
C ALA A 21 4.98 8.38 2.95
N ASN A 22 6.22 7.93 3.11
CA ASN A 22 6.66 6.67 2.54
C ASN A 22 7.66 5.96 3.44
N ILE A 23 7.76 4.65 3.24
CA ILE A 23 8.78 3.82 3.89
C ILE A 23 9.44 2.90 2.86
N ASP A 24 10.75 2.75 2.98
CA ASP A 24 11.51 1.79 2.19
C ASP A 24 11.42 0.40 2.82
N LEU A 25 10.78 -0.54 2.11
CA LEU A 25 10.59 -1.90 2.58
C LEU A 25 11.90 -2.70 2.64
N TYR A 26 12.95 -2.30 1.93
CA TYR A 26 14.26 -2.96 2.03
C TYR A 26 14.90 -2.79 3.40
N LYS A 27 14.50 -1.76 4.16
CA LYS A 27 15.01 -1.48 5.51
C LYS A 27 14.26 -2.24 6.60
N ILE A 28 13.18 -2.95 6.24
CA ILE A 28 12.33 -3.65 7.20
C ILE A 28 12.79 -5.11 7.33
N PRO A 29 13.08 -5.61 8.54
CA PRO A 29 13.47 -7.00 8.75
C PRO A 29 12.32 -7.97 8.41
N LEU A 30 12.66 -9.07 7.75
CA LEU A 30 11.70 -10.13 7.45
C LEU A 30 11.19 -10.80 8.73
N HIS A 31 9.93 -11.24 8.70
CA HIS A 31 9.22 -11.95 9.76
C HIS A 31 9.08 -11.24 11.11
N LYS A 32 9.57 -10.00 11.23
CA LYS A 32 9.47 -9.19 12.45
C LYS A 32 8.48 -8.04 12.23
N LEU A 33 7.78 -7.67 13.31
CA LEU A 33 6.98 -6.46 13.33
C LEU A 33 7.92 -5.26 13.46
N TYR A 34 7.77 -4.29 12.55
CA TYR A 34 8.53 -3.05 12.53
C TYR A 34 7.59 -1.88 12.76
N ALA A 35 7.76 -1.18 13.88
CA ALA A 35 6.97 0.00 14.22
C ALA A 35 7.69 1.28 13.79
N ALA A 36 6.94 2.24 13.25
CA ALA A 36 7.48 3.54 12.86
C ALA A 36 6.46 4.66 13.07
N ILE A 37 6.98 5.86 13.29
CA ILE A 37 6.22 7.11 13.21
C ILE A 37 6.71 7.83 11.94
N LEU A 38 5.81 8.05 10.99
CA LEU A 38 6.13 8.74 9.74
C LEU A 38 5.59 10.16 9.81
N GLN A 39 6.46 11.15 9.55
CA GLN A 39 6.03 12.53 9.36
C GLN A 39 5.37 12.69 8.00
N LEU A 40 4.24 13.42 7.98
CA LEU A 40 3.51 13.72 6.76
C LEU A 40 4.08 14.96 6.08
N GLN A 41 4.37 14.83 4.80
CA GLN A 41 4.66 15.94 3.91
C GLN A 41 3.35 16.49 3.35
N ASN A 42 3.06 17.78 3.60
CA ASN A 42 1.90 18.47 3.05
C ASN A 42 2.26 19.90 2.66
N GLU A 43 2.48 20.12 1.36
CA GLU A 43 2.82 21.44 0.81
C GLU A 43 1.67 22.47 0.96
N GLN A 44 0.45 22.01 1.21
CA GLN A 44 -0.75 22.85 1.34
C GLN A 44 -1.02 23.30 2.78
N ARG A 45 -0.05 23.11 3.68
CA ARG A 45 -0.17 23.44 5.11
C ARG A 45 0.85 24.51 5.47
N ASN A 46 0.35 25.69 5.88
CA ASN A 46 1.19 26.88 6.11
C ASN A 46 1.45 27.18 7.60
N ASP A 47 0.98 26.33 8.51
CA ASP A 47 1.13 26.53 9.96
C ASP A 47 2.47 26.03 10.53
N GLY A 48 3.38 25.58 9.65
CA GLY A 48 4.69 25.04 10.02
C GLY A 48 4.63 23.69 10.76
N LYS A 49 3.46 23.05 10.87
CA LYS A 49 3.31 21.77 11.58
C LYS A 49 3.13 20.62 10.60
N ASN A 50 3.75 19.49 10.89
CA ASN A 50 3.53 18.24 10.15
C ASN A 50 2.61 17.31 10.93
N GLY A 51 1.68 16.67 10.23
CA GLY A 51 0.95 15.52 10.79
C GLY A 51 1.88 14.32 10.92
N THR A 52 1.48 13.31 11.69
CA THR A 52 2.20 12.04 11.76
C THR A 52 1.24 10.86 11.67
N ILE A 53 1.75 9.72 11.18
CA ILE A 53 1.07 8.44 11.29
C ILE A 53 1.97 7.43 12.01
N LYS A 54 1.41 6.71 12.98
CA LYS A 54 2.05 5.58 13.64
C LYS A 54 1.59 4.30 12.96
N ILE A 55 2.54 3.49 12.53
CA ILE A 55 2.29 2.26 11.78
C ILE A 55 3.06 1.09 12.39
N SER A 56 2.62 -0.12 12.08
CA SER A 56 3.41 -1.34 12.23
C SER A 56 3.32 -2.17 10.97
N ILE A 57 4.47 -2.65 10.48
CA ILE A 57 4.58 -3.43 9.25
C ILE A 57 5.24 -4.76 9.57
N LYS A 58 4.74 -5.84 8.96
CA LYS A 58 5.42 -7.14 8.95
C LYS A 58 5.60 -7.62 7.51
N LEU A 59 6.82 -7.98 7.15
CA LEU A 59 7.13 -8.56 5.84
C LEU A 59 7.22 -10.08 5.96
N ILE A 60 6.38 -10.78 5.21
CA ILE A 60 6.35 -12.24 5.20
C ILE A 60 6.69 -12.73 3.79
N PRO A 61 7.86 -13.34 3.54
CA PRO A 61 8.12 -14.02 2.28
C PRO A 61 7.09 -15.14 2.07
N LYS A 62 6.58 -15.27 0.84
CA LYS A 62 5.78 -16.43 0.49
C LYS A 62 6.70 -17.63 0.32
N SER A 63 6.24 -18.79 0.79
CA SER A 63 7.03 -20.02 0.80
C SER A 63 7.26 -20.58 -0.60
N ILE A 64 8.18 -21.55 -0.70
CA ILE A 64 8.50 -22.25 -1.95
C ILE A 64 7.29 -23.05 -2.44
N GLU A 65 6.49 -23.60 -1.54
CA GLU A 65 5.26 -24.34 -1.87
C GLU A 65 4.22 -23.45 -2.54
N PHE A 66 4.11 -22.18 -2.10
CA PHE A 66 3.25 -21.20 -2.78
C PHE A 66 3.77 -20.87 -4.18
N ARG A 67 5.09 -20.79 -4.36
CA ARG A 67 5.70 -20.59 -5.68
C ARG A 67 5.39 -21.76 -6.61
N ASP A 68 5.55 -22.99 -6.13
CA ASP A 68 5.30 -24.18 -6.93
C ASP A 68 3.81 -24.34 -7.28
N GLU A 69 2.91 -23.96 -6.38
CA GLU A 69 1.47 -23.96 -6.67
C GLU A 69 1.08 -22.93 -7.73
N VAL A 70 1.67 -21.74 -7.67
CA VAL A 70 1.49 -20.72 -8.72
C VAL A 70 2.02 -21.22 -10.06
N LEU A 71 3.21 -21.83 -10.07
CA LEU A 71 3.79 -22.42 -11.28
C LEU A 71 2.90 -23.53 -11.86
N ARG A 72 2.40 -24.44 -11.02
CA ARG A 72 1.46 -25.50 -11.43
C ARG A 72 0.16 -24.94 -11.99
N THR A 73 -0.41 -23.93 -11.33
CA THR A 73 -1.65 -23.27 -11.79
C THR A 73 -1.46 -22.63 -13.16
N LEU A 74 -0.32 -21.97 -13.37
CA LEU A 74 -0.01 -21.32 -14.64
C LEU A 74 0.26 -22.33 -15.76
N ALA A 75 0.97 -23.42 -15.47
CA ALA A 75 1.19 -24.51 -16.43
C ALA A 75 -0.15 -25.08 -16.93
N LYS A 76 -1.07 -25.38 -16.00
CA LYS A 76 -2.44 -25.83 -16.32
C LYS A 76 -3.22 -24.79 -17.15
N GLN A 77 -3.08 -23.50 -16.83
CA GLN A 77 -3.72 -22.43 -17.60
C GLN A 77 -3.10 -22.25 -18.99
N SER A 78 -1.79 -22.44 -19.14
CA SER A 78 -1.13 -22.38 -20.45
C SER A 78 -1.51 -23.57 -21.33
N GLU A 79 -1.65 -24.77 -20.77
CA GLU A 79 -2.17 -25.95 -21.49
C GLU A 79 -3.60 -25.70 -21.95
N MET A 80 -4.46 -25.13 -21.10
CA MET A 80 -5.84 -24.80 -21.47
C MET A 80 -5.92 -23.71 -22.56
N ARG A 81 -4.97 -22.76 -22.58
CA ARG A 81 -4.98 -21.62 -23.51
C ARG A 81 -4.19 -21.85 -24.80
N SER A 82 -3.27 -22.81 -24.86
CA SER A 82 -2.66 -23.24 -26.12
C SER A 82 -3.70 -23.86 -27.05
N ILE A 83 -4.76 -24.44 -26.48
CA ILE A 83 -5.93 -24.95 -27.20
C ILE A 83 -6.80 -23.80 -27.75
N ILE A 84 -6.72 -22.59 -27.17
CA ILE A 84 -7.63 -21.45 -27.44
C ILE A 84 -6.88 -20.22 -28.04
N GLY A 85 -5.57 -20.33 -28.30
CA GLY A 85 -4.80 -19.33 -29.10
C GLY A 85 -4.41 -18.01 -28.40
N GLY A 86 -4.36 -17.93 -27.07
CA GLY A 86 -4.04 -16.69 -26.34
C GLY A 86 -2.53 -16.38 -26.19
N ARG A 87 -2.11 -15.12 -26.42
CA ARG A 87 -0.73 -14.63 -26.16
C ARG A 87 -0.41 -14.50 -24.66
N LEU A 88 0.74 -15.01 -24.22
CA LEU A 88 1.22 -14.96 -22.83
C LEU A 88 2.11 -13.74 -22.57
N GLY A 89 1.96 -13.11 -21.40
CA GLY A 89 2.98 -12.23 -20.83
C GLY A 89 4.23 -13.03 -20.39
N SER A 90 5.39 -12.39 -20.32
CA SER A 90 6.68 -13.09 -20.11
C SER A 90 6.70 -13.88 -18.79
N VAL A 91 7.01 -15.19 -18.87
CA VAL A 91 7.10 -16.14 -17.75
C VAL A 91 7.99 -15.61 -16.62
N ASN A 92 9.00 -14.81 -16.95
CA ASN A 92 9.95 -14.21 -16.00
C ASN A 92 9.31 -13.21 -15.02
N GLU A 93 8.22 -12.54 -15.39
CA GLU A 93 7.52 -11.60 -14.50
C GLU A 93 6.74 -12.34 -13.40
N VAL A 94 6.46 -13.63 -13.61
CA VAL A 94 5.59 -14.44 -12.74
C VAL A 94 6.37 -15.19 -11.66
N ILE A 95 7.69 -15.39 -11.83
CA ILE A 95 8.58 -16.14 -10.93
C ILE A 95 9.34 -15.21 -9.95
N LEU A 96 8.93 -13.95 -9.82
CA LEU A 96 9.52 -13.09 -8.80
C LEU A 96 9.13 -13.58 -7.38
N PRO A 97 10.07 -13.60 -6.41
CA PRO A 97 9.76 -13.96 -5.03
C PRO A 97 8.69 -13.01 -4.48
N ARG A 98 7.47 -13.52 -4.33
CA ARG A 98 6.34 -12.74 -3.80
C ARG A 98 6.49 -12.64 -2.28
N ARG A 99 6.40 -11.43 -1.75
CA ARG A 99 6.30 -11.17 -0.31
C ARG A 99 4.90 -10.63 -0.02
N THR A 100 4.32 -11.06 1.10
CA THR A 100 3.14 -10.41 1.68
C THR A 100 3.63 -9.29 2.60
N ILE A 101 2.88 -8.18 2.59
CA ILE A 101 3.12 -7.04 3.46
C ILE A 101 1.85 -6.90 4.30
N ASP A 102 1.99 -7.13 5.60
CA ASP A 102 0.92 -6.83 6.55
C ASP A 102 1.18 -5.42 7.09
N VAL A 103 0.19 -4.53 6.94
CA VAL A 103 0.27 -3.13 7.36
C VAL A 103 -0.83 -2.86 8.37
N PHE A 104 -0.43 -2.48 9.57
CA PHE A 104 -1.32 -2.05 10.65
C PHE A 104 -1.18 -0.55 10.82
N ILE A 105 -2.26 0.19 10.59
CA ILE A 105 -2.33 1.62 10.90
C ILE A 105 -2.77 1.75 12.36
N ILE A 106 -1.93 2.36 13.19
CA ILE A 106 -2.20 2.46 14.62
C ILE A 106 -2.92 3.76 14.93
N GLN A 107 -2.39 4.89 14.45
CA GLN A 107 -2.91 6.21 14.80
C GLN A 107 -2.45 7.28 13.81
N GLY A 108 -3.32 8.25 13.51
CA GLY A 108 -2.94 9.53 12.91
C GLY A 108 -2.96 10.64 13.97
N GLN A 109 -2.00 11.56 13.92
CA GLN A 109 -1.91 12.70 14.86
C GLN A 109 -1.64 13.99 14.11
N ASN A 110 -2.21 15.10 14.61
CA ASN A 110 -2.06 16.44 14.03
C ASN A 110 -2.34 16.48 12.50
N LEU A 111 -3.33 15.70 12.04
CA LEU A 111 -3.75 15.74 10.64
C LEU A 111 -4.39 17.09 10.35
N LYS A 112 -4.22 17.60 9.12
CA LYS A 112 -4.84 18.87 8.70
C LYS A 112 -6.35 18.67 8.70
N LEU A 113 -7.09 19.38 9.55
CA LEU A 113 -8.55 19.33 9.54
C LEU A 113 -9.07 19.83 8.17
N GLY A 114 -10.16 19.22 7.68
CA GLY A 114 -10.90 19.69 6.51
C GLY A 114 -11.52 21.07 6.71
N GLY A 115 -12.42 21.43 5.79
CA GLY A 115 -13.10 22.72 5.78
C GLY A 115 -13.84 23.08 7.08
N VAL A 116 -14.10 24.38 7.28
CA VAL A 116 -14.85 24.90 8.43
C VAL A 116 -16.22 24.21 8.51
N ASN A 117 -16.56 23.66 9.69
CA ASN A 117 -17.80 22.91 9.99
C ASN A 117 -17.94 21.53 9.31
N GLN A 118 -16.87 20.97 8.76
CA GLN A 118 -16.89 19.61 8.25
C GLN A 118 -16.35 18.60 9.28
N PRO A 119 -17.07 17.48 9.53
CA PRO A 119 -16.53 16.39 10.32
C PRO A 119 -15.31 15.78 9.62
N CYS A 120 -14.17 15.78 10.30
CA CYS A 120 -12.96 15.17 9.76
C CYS A 120 -13.16 13.64 9.68
N SER A 121 -13.07 13.12 8.45
CA SER A 121 -13.24 11.72 8.08
C SER A 121 -11.97 11.20 7.39
N PRO A 122 -10.82 11.17 8.12
CA PRO A 122 -9.53 10.86 7.53
C PRO A 122 -9.43 9.39 7.11
N TYR A 123 -8.80 9.13 5.98
CA TYR A 123 -8.51 7.78 5.52
C TYR A 123 -7.18 7.72 4.75
N ILE A 124 -6.62 6.51 4.62
CA ILE A 124 -5.32 6.29 3.99
C ILE A 124 -5.47 5.50 2.69
N LYS A 125 -4.87 6.00 1.60
CA LYS A 125 -4.59 5.24 0.38
C LYS A 125 -3.15 4.73 0.42
N LEU A 126 -2.99 3.40 0.47
CA LEU A 126 -1.69 2.75 0.35
C LEU A 126 -1.36 2.52 -1.12
N LYS A 127 -0.15 2.87 -1.55
CA LYS A 127 0.35 2.58 -2.90
C LYS A 127 1.68 1.83 -2.82
N PHE A 128 1.70 0.63 -3.37
CA PHE A 128 2.92 -0.16 -3.51
C PHE A 128 3.31 -0.21 -5.00
N ALA A 129 4.49 0.33 -5.31
CA ALA A 129 4.98 0.51 -6.69
C ALA A 129 3.92 1.18 -7.60
N ASN A 130 3.91 0.89 -8.90
CA ASN A 130 3.01 1.55 -9.86
C ASN A 130 1.60 0.96 -9.91
N ASN A 131 1.33 -0.21 -9.31
CA ASN A 131 0.22 -1.05 -9.78
C ASN A 131 -0.87 -1.42 -8.76
N LYS A 132 -0.75 -1.12 -7.45
CA LYS A 132 -1.83 -1.47 -6.48
C LYS A 132 -2.14 -0.36 -5.48
N LYS A 133 -3.44 -0.05 -5.35
CA LYS A 133 -4.02 0.94 -4.44
C LYS A 133 -4.94 0.22 -3.44
N TYR A 134 -4.80 0.51 -2.15
CA TYR A 134 -5.68 0.02 -1.08
C TYR A 134 -6.20 1.20 -0.27
N ARG A 135 -7.42 1.11 0.28
CA ARG A 135 -8.04 2.16 1.11
C ARG A 135 -8.36 1.59 2.49
N THR A 136 -8.10 2.36 3.56
CA THR A 136 -8.62 2.03 4.89
C THR A 136 -10.13 2.21 4.93
N GLN A 137 -10.83 1.39 5.73
CA GLN A 137 -12.25 1.59 6.04
C GLN A 137 -12.41 2.70 7.07
#